data_AF-A0A838T426-F1
#
_entry.id   AF-A0A838T426-F1
#
_cell.length_a   1.000
_cell.length_b   1.000
_cell.length_c   1.000
_cell.angle_alpha   90.00
_cell.angle_beta   90.00
_cell.angle_gamma   90.00
#
_symmetry.space_group_name_H-M   'P 1'
#
loop_
_entity.id
_entity.type
_entity.pdbx_description
1 polymer ?
#
loop_
_entity_poly.entity_id
_entity_poly.type
_entity_poly.pdbx_seq_one_letter_code
_entity_poly.pdbx_strand_id
1 'polypeptide(L)'
;MQSPLKTILTSGFLAGTLDLTTALVVYSVMLQKVTATRLLQSIASGVFGKTAYDGGSEMVIFGIVLHFMIAFSFAIFYFFIYPHIPFLKKQKIISGLLYGLFAWIIMNLIILPLVFSHLSVMTPNSIVIGATILMIMIGLPISIVTSKYYNAKSEPGLES
;
A
#
# COMPACT_ATOMS: atom_id res chain seq x y z
N MET A 1 -6.91 -17.22 19.06
CA MET A 1 -7.37 -15.92 18.52
C MET A 1 -6.16 -15.18 17.93
N GLN A 2 -6.23 -14.64 16.71
CA GLN A 2 -5.12 -13.81 16.23
C GLN A 2 -5.08 -12.51 17.04
N SER A 3 -3.88 -11.98 17.31
CA SER A 3 -3.72 -10.69 17.97
C SER A 3 -3.96 -9.55 16.95
N PRO A 4 -4.65 -8.45 17.33
CA PRO A 4 -4.86 -7.30 16.44
C PRO A 4 -3.55 -6.80 15.82
N LEU A 5 -2.50 -6.73 16.63
CA LEU A 5 -1.16 -6.33 16.18
C LEU A 5 -0.62 -7.29 15.12
N LYS A 6 -0.78 -8.60 15.32
CA LYS A 6 -0.34 -9.61 14.35
C LYS A 6 -1.09 -9.48 13.03
N THR A 7 -2.38 -9.18 13.06
CA THR A 7 -3.20 -8.96 11.86
C THR A 7 -2.72 -7.74 11.06
N ILE A 8 -2.48 -6.61 11.73
CA ILE A 8 -1.96 -5.39 11.10
C ILE A 8 -0.58 -5.63 10.50
N LEU A 9 0.32 -6.25 11.26
CA LEU A 9 1.68 -6.53 10.77
C LEU A 9 1.66 -7.49 9.58
N THR A 10 0.83 -8.53 9.64
CA THR A 10 0.72 -9.50 8.53
C THR A 10 0.09 -8.85 7.30
N SER A 11 -0.98 -8.05 7.46
CA SER A 11 -1.65 -7.41 6.33
C SER A 11 -0.78 -6.35 5.67
N GLY A 12 -0.14 -5.49 6.46
CA GLY A 12 0.76 -4.45 5.97
C GLY A 12 2.00 -5.03 5.29
N PHE A 13 2.60 -6.08 5.86
CA PHE A 13 3.76 -6.74 5.26
C PHE A 13 3.40 -7.46 3.95
N LEU A 14 2.28 -8.19 3.93
CA LEU A 14 1.81 -8.89 2.74
C LEU A 14 1.48 -7.89 1.61
N ALA A 15 0.70 -6.85 1.94
CA ALA A 15 0.31 -5.81 1.00
C ALA A 15 1.54 -5.05 0.48
N GLY A 16 2.43 -4.60 1.38
CA GLY A 16 3.64 -3.88 1.02
C GLY A 16 4.57 -4.70 0.12
N THR A 17 4.72 -6.00 0.39
CA THR A 17 5.55 -6.90 -0.43
C THR A 17 4.94 -7.11 -1.82
N LEU A 18 3.63 -7.38 -1.90
CA LEU A 18 2.93 -7.57 -3.17
C LEU A 18 2.98 -6.30 -4.03
N ASP A 19 2.78 -5.14 -3.43
CA ASP A 19 2.81 -3.85 -4.10
C ASP A 19 4.22 -3.52 -4.58
N LEU A 20 5.24 -3.65 -3.73
CA LEU A 20 6.62 -3.38 -4.11
C LEU A 20 7.09 -4.29 -5.25
N THR A 21 6.80 -5.59 -5.14
CA THR A 21 7.19 -6.57 -6.16
C THR A 21 6.49 -6.26 -7.48
N THR A 22 5.19 -5.96 -7.44
CA THR A 22 4.41 -5.61 -8.62
C THR A 22 4.91 -4.31 -9.25
N ALA A 23 5.22 -3.30 -8.44
CA ALA A 23 5.77 -2.04 -8.92
C ALA A 23 7.12 -2.26 -9.62
N LEU A 24 8.02 -3.06 -9.04
CA LEU A 24 9.30 -3.40 -9.66
C LEU A 24 9.11 -4.13 -11.00
N VAL A 25 8.24 -5.15 -11.04
CA VAL A 25 7.98 -5.91 -12.27
C VAL A 25 7.34 -5.02 -13.35
N VAL A 26 6.30 -4.26 -13.00
CA VAL A 26 5.56 -3.46 -13.97
C VAL A 26 6.42 -2.28 -14.47
N TYR A 27 7.01 -1.50 -13.57
CA TYR A 27 7.70 -0.28 -13.97
C TYR A 27 9.13 -0.51 -14.47
N SER A 28 9.84 -1.53 -13.96
CA SER A 28 11.21 -1.83 -14.40
C SER A 28 11.30 -2.89 -15.48
N VAL A 29 10.50 -3.97 -15.41
CA VAL A 29 10.61 -5.08 -16.38
C VAL A 29 9.67 -4.89 -17.56
N MET A 30 8.38 -4.64 -17.32
CA MET A 30 7.39 -4.54 -18.40
C MET A 30 7.43 -3.21 -19.14
N LEU A 31 7.40 -2.10 -18.41
CA LEU A 31 7.34 -0.77 -19.01
C LEU A 31 8.74 -0.20 -19.31
N GLN A 32 9.80 -0.77 -18.74
CA GLN A 32 11.20 -0.32 -18.84
C GLN A 32 11.38 1.19 -18.64
N LYS A 33 10.52 1.81 -17.83
CA LYS A 33 10.52 3.27 -17.62
C LYS A 33 11.58 3.71 -16.62
N VAL A 34 11.81 2.89 -15.59
CA VAL A 34 12.73 3.19 -14.48
C VAL A 34 13.41 1.91 -14.00
N THR A 35 14.68 1.99 -13.62
CA THR A 35 15.37 0.86 -12.99
C THR A 35 14.86 0.62 -11.57
N ALA A 36 14.98 -0.61 -11.06
CA ALA A 36 14.56 -0.98 -9.71
C ALA A 36 15.18 -0.07 -8.64
N THR A 37 16.48 0.21 -8.78
CA THR A 37 17.22 1.13 -7.93
C THR A 37 16.63 2.53 -7.95
N ARG A 38 16.33 3.07 -9.14
CA ARG A 38 15.83 4.43 -9.29
C ARG A 38 14.39 4.58 -8.81
N LEU A 39 13.58 3.51 -8.89
CA LEU A 39 12.26 3.48 -8.29
C LEU A 39 12.34 3.58 -6.76
N LEU A 40 13.22 2.80 -6.13
CA LEU A 40 13.40 2.82 -4.67
C LEU A 40 14.03 4.15 -4.20
N GLN A 41 15.02 4.67 -4.91
CA GLN A 41 15.58 6.00 -4.67
C GLN A 41 14.53 7.10 -4.84
N SER A 42 13.57 6.95 -5.78
CA SER A 42 12.46 7.89 -5.93
C SER A 42 11.59 7.93 -4.69
N ILE A 43 11.29 6.76 -4.09
CA ILE A 43 10.57 6.70 -2.81
C ILE A 43 11.38 7.39 -1.71
N ALA A 44 12.69 7.13 -1.62
CA ALA A 44 13.58 7.79 -0.66
C ALA A 44 13.68 9.31 -0.86
N SER A 45 13.63 9.77 -2.12
CA SER A 45 13.68 11.19 -2.47
C SER A 45 12.50 11.97 -1.91
N GLY A 46 11.43 11.29 -1.48
CA GLY A 46 10.34 11.95 -0.80
C GLY A 46 10.69 12.53 0.58
N VAL A 47 11.71 12.00 1.24
CA VAL A 47 12.21 12.51 2.53
C VAL A 47 13.52 13.25 2.35
N PHE A 48 14.43 12.69 1.55
CA PHE A 48 15.78 13.22 1.39
C PHE A 48 15.91 14.22 0.22
N GLY A 49 14.88 14.37 -0.62
CA GLY A 49 14.94 15.21 -1.81
C GLY A 49 15.88 14.64 -2.87
N LYS A 50 16.50 15.53 -3.65
CA LYS A 50 17.33 15.14 -4.81
C LYS A 50 18.57 14.31 -4.43
N THR A 51 19.08 14.45 -3.21
CA THR A 51 20.26 13.71 -2.72
C THR A 51 20.03 12.21 -2.65
N ALA A 52 18.77 11.75 -2.62
CA ALA A 52 18.44 10.33 -2.67
C ALA A 52 18.87 9.64 -3.97
N TYR A 53 18.96 10.39 -5.08
CA TYR A 53 19.41 9.85 -6.37
C TYR A 53 20.93 9.73 -6.45
N ASP A 54 21.65 10.55 -5.68
CA ASP A 54 23.11 10.54 -5.60
C ASP A 54 23.61 9.48 -4.61
N GLY A 55 22.78 9.11 -3.63
CA GLY A 55 23.08 8.03 -2.69
C GLY A 55 22.94 6.65 -3.32
N GLY A 56 23.90 5.75 -3.06
CA GLY A 56 23.94 4.39 -3.61
C GLY A 56 22.96 3.43 -2.93
N SER A 57 23.46 2.30 -2.45
CA SER A 57 22.65 1.23 -1.83
C SER A 57 21.89 1.67 -0.57
N GLU A 58 22.38 2.66 0.16
CA GLU A 58 21.71 3.18 1.37
C GLU A 58 20.33 3.76 1.05
N MET A 59 20.23 4.55 -0.03
CA MET A 59 18.96 5.17 -0.44
C MET A 59 17.95 4.14 -0.95
N VAL A 60 18.43 3.03 -1.49
CA VAL A 60 17.57 1.88 -1.85
C VAL A 60 16.93 1.29 -0.60
N ILE A 61 17.72 1.07 0.46
CA ILE A 61 17.22 0.54 1.75
C ILE A 61 16.23 1.52 2.38
N PHE A 62 16.55 2.81 2.40
CA PHE A 62 15.61 3.83 2.89
C PHE A 62 14.31 3.84 2.10
N GLY A 63 14.36 3.70 0.78
CA GLY A 63 13.18 3.58 -0.06
C GLY A 63 12.30 2.39 0.32
N ILE A 64 12.89 1.22 0.57
CA ILE A 64 12.18 0.03 1.04
C ILE A 64 11.53 0.29 2.40
N VAL A 65 12.27 0.84 3.36
CA VAL A 65 11.76 1.12 4.71
C VAL A 65 10.58 2.10 4.66
N LEU A 66 10.70 3.19 3.90
CA LEU A 66 9.63 4.18 3.74
C LEU A 66 8.41 3.57 3.06
N HIS A 67 8.60 2.72 2.04
CA HIS A 67 7.53 1.99 1.37
C HIS A 67 6.71 1.14 2.36
N PHE A 68 7.40 0.32 3.17
CA PHE A 68 6.73 -0.50 4.17
C PHE A 68 6.06 0.35 5.25
N MET A 69 6.66 1.47 5.67
CA MET A 69 6.05 2.39 6.64
C MET A 69 4.72 2.96 6.12
N ILE A 70 4.65 3.32 4.84
CA ILE A 70 3.41 3.78 4.19
C ILE A 70 2.40 2.63 4.13
N ALA A 71 2.81 1.43 3.71
CA ALA A 71 1.94 0.26 3.64
C ALA A 71 1.34 -0.11 5.01
N PHE A 72 2.15 -0.07 6.08
CA PHE A 72 1.68 -0.28 7.46
C PHE A 72 0.71 0.81 7.90
N SER A 73 0.94 2.07 7.53
CA SER A 73 0.05 3.18 7.87
C SER A 73 -1.36 2.98 7.27
N PHE A 74 -1.44 2.57 6.00
CA PHE A 74 -2.72 2.19 5.39
C PHE A 74 -3.34 0.95 6.05
N ALA A 75 -2.56 -0.09 6.34
CA ALA A 75 -3.06 -1.28 7.02
C ALA A 75 -3.67 -0.97 8.40
N ILE A 76 -2.99 -0.13 9.19
CA ILE A 76 -3.47 0.35 10.49
C ILE A 76 -4.79 1.11 10.31
N PHE A 77 -4.81 2.09 9.39
CA PHE A 77 -5.99 2.91 9.14
C PHE A 77 -7.20 2.07 8.76
N TYR A 78 -7.03 1.11 7.83
CA TYR A 78 -8.11 0.22 7.44
C TYR A 78 -8.59 -0.66 8.60
N PHE A 79 -7.67 -1.19 9.40
CA PHE A 79 -8.03 -2.04 10.53
C PHE A 79 -8.91 -1.32 11.57
N PHE A 80 -8.64 -0.03 11.81
CA PHE A 80 -9.43 0.80 12.73
C PHE A 80 -10.78 1.23 12.14
N ILE A 81 -10.86 1.53 10.85
CA ILE A 81 -12.12 1.96 10.22
C ILE A 81 -13.06 0.78 9.94
N TYR A 82 -12.52 -0.42 9.73
CA TYR A 82 -13.27 -1.65 9.44
C TYR A 82 -14.45 -1.93 10.39
N PRO A 83 -14.29 -1.90 11.73
CA PRO A 83 -15.40 -2.18 12.65
C PRO A 83 -16.51 -1.12 12.64
N HIS A 84 -16.18 0.13 12.28
CA HIS A 84 -17.07 1.29 12.36
C HIS A 84 -18.03 1.40 11.17
N ILE A 85 -17.70 0.76 10.03
CA ILE A 85 -18.49 0.85 8.81
C ILE A 85 -19.11 -0.53 8.50
N PRO A 86 -20.42 -0.72 8.72
CA PRO A 86 -21.11 -2.00 8.49
C PRO A 86 -21.01 -2.49 7.05
N PHE A 87 -20.90 -1.57 6.08
CA PHE A 87 -20.74 -1.89 4.66
C PHE A 87 -19.45 -2.69 4.37
N LEU A 88 -18.35 -2.42 5.09
CA LEU A 88 -17.08 -3.12 4.89
C LEU A 88 -17.16 -4.60 5.31
N LYS A 89 -18.08 -4.93 6.22
CA LYS A 89 -18.33 -6.30 6.70
C LYS A 89 -19.13 -7.13 5.69
N LYS A 90 -20.10 -6.51 5.00
CA LYS A 90 -20.97 -7.21 4.04
C LYS A 90 -20.26 -7.61 2.76
N GLN A 91 -19.34 -6.77 2.25
CA GLN A 91 -18.71 -6.96 0.94
C GLN A 91 -17.19 -6.73 1.01
N LYS A 92 -16.45 -7.69 1.58
CA LYS A 92 -14.99 -7.57 1.77
C LYS A 92 -14.21 -7.27 0.49
N ILE A 93 -14.60 -7.85 -0.65
CA ILE A 93 -13.89 -7.64 -1.93
C ILE A 93 -14.10 -6.21 -2.41
N ILE A 94 -15.36 -5.77 -2.51
CA ILE A 94 -15.71 -4.40 -2.94
C ILE A 94 -15.10 -3.37 -1.97
N SER A 95 -15.15 -3.65 -0.67
CA SER A 95 -14.50 -2.83 0.35
C SER A 95 -12.99 -2.69 0.13
N GLY A 96 -12.30 -3.79 -0.18
CA GLY A 96 -10.88 -3.76 -0.49
C GLY A 96 -10.57 -2.95 -1.74
N LEU A 97 -11.34 -3.15 -2.82
CA LEU A 97 -11.18 -2.40 -4.06
C LEU A 97 -11.42 -0.89 -3.86
N LEU A 98 -12.51 -0.51 -3.19
CA LEU A 98 -12.80 0.89 -2.88
C LEU A 98 -11.71 1.50 -1.98
N TYR A 99 -11.21 0.73 -1.02
CA TYR A 99 -10.14 1.19 -0.15
C TYR A 99 -8.83 1.39 -0.89
N GLY A 100 -8.45 0.48 -1.79
CA GLY A 100 -7.26 0.66 -2.59
C GLY A 100 -7.39 1.82 -3.59
N LEU A 101 -8.60 2.09 -4.12
CA LEU A 101 -8.85 3.32 -4.89
C LEU A 101 -8.69 4.57 -4.03
N PHE A 102 -9.21 4.56 -2.80
CA PHE A 102 -9.01 5.63 -1.84
C PHE A 102 -7.51 5.83 -1.53
N ALA A 103 -6.77 4.75 -1.26
CA ALA A 103 -5.33 4.81 -1.05
C ALA A 103 -4.60 5.39 -2.26
N TRP A 104 -5.01 5.03 -3.48
CA TRP A 104 -4.47 5.60 -4.70
C TRP A 104 -4.72 7.10 -4.82
N ILE A 105 -5.94 7.56 -4.50
CA ILE A 105 -6.28 8.99 -4.47
C ILE A 105 -5.40 9.73 -3.47
N ILE A 106 -5.28 9.23 -2.24
CA ILE A 106 -4.44 9.85 -1.20
C ILE A 106 -2.98 9.89 -1.66
N MET A 107 -2.45 8.79 -2.17
CA MET A 107 -1.07 8.75 -2.65
C MET A 107 -0.84 9.73 -3.80
N ASN A 108 -1.68 9.72 -4.83
CA ASN A 108 -1.42 10.46 -6.07
C ASN A 108 -1.84 11.93 -6.00
N LEU A 109 -2.89 12.27 -5.25
CA LEU A 109 -3.43 13.64 -5.20
C LEU A 109 -3.05 14.40 -3.94
N ILE A 110 -2.56 13.73 -2.89
CA ILE A 110 -2.15 14.40 -1.64
C ILE A 110 -0.68 14.16 -1.37
N ILE A 111 -0.24 12.91 -1.24
CA ILE A 111 1.14 12.62 -0.83
C ILE A 111 2.14 13.02 -1.92
N LEU A 112 1.95 12.57 -3.17
CA LEU A 112 2.88 12.90 -4.25
C LEU A 112 3.04 14.43 -4.44
N PRO A 113 1.98 15.26 -4.50
CA PRO A 113 2.14 16.71 -4.62
C PRO A 113 2.81 17.39 -3.42
N LEU A 114 2.62 16.86 -2.21
CA LEU A 114 3.28 17.39 -1.01
C LEU A 114 4.76 17.05 -0.97
N VAL A 115 5.10 15.86 -1.46
CA VAL A 115 6.44 15.28 -1.38
C VAL A 115 7.32 15.69 -2.57
N PHE A 116 6.72 15.84 -3.75
CA PHE A 116 7.43 16.14 -4.99
C PHE A 116 7.04 17.51 -5.54
N SER A 117 8.03 18.40 -5.70
CA SER A 117 7.81 19.75 -6.22
C SER A 117 7.50 19.80 -7.72
N HIS A 118 7.88 18.76 -8.47
CA HIS A 118 7.55 18.61 -9.89
C HIS A 118 6.94 17.24 -10.14
N LEU A 119 5.64 17.22 -10.37
CA LEU A 119 4.92 16.02 -10.77
C LEU A 119 5.05 15.82 -12.27
N SER A 120 5.44 14.62 -12.67
CA SER A 120 5.34 14.23 -14.07
C SER A 120 3.85 14.19 -14.47
N VAL A 121 3.53 14.68 -15.67
CA VAL A 121 2.15 14.63 -16.19
C VAL A 121 1.67 13.18 -16.19
N MET A 122 0.62 12.89 -15.41
CA MET A 122 0.05 11.55 -15.34
C MET A 122 -0.65 11.23 -16.66
N THR A 123 -0.16 10.21 -17.37
CA THR A 123 -0.86 9.70 -18.54
C THR A 123 -2.05 8.85 -18.10
N PRO A 124 -3.16 8.79 -18.89
CA PRO A 124 -4.31 7.95 -18.57
C PRO A 124 -3.93 6.49 -18.27
N ASN A 125 -2.98 5.93 -19.03
CA ASN A 125 -2.47 4.58 -18.80
C ASN A 125 -1.80 4.42 -17.44
N SER A 126 -1.01 5.41 -17.00
CA SER A 126 -0.30 5.35 -15.71
C SER A 126 -1.27 5.46 -14.54
N ILE A 127 -2.34 6.24 -14.69
CA ILE A 127 -3.44 6.34 -13.73
C ILE A 127 -4.14 4.99 -13.57
N VAL A 128 -4.56 4.38 -14.67
CA VAL A 128 -5.27 3.10 -14.65
C VAL A 128 -4.38 2.00 -14.06
N ILE A 129 -3.12 1.91 -14.48
CA ILE A 129 -2.18 0.90 -13.96
C ILE A 129 -1.95 1.10 -12.46
N GLY A 130 -1.63 2.33 -12.03
CA GLY A 130 -1.37 2.63 -10.62
C GLY A 130 -2.59 2.35 -9.74
N ALA A 131 -3.78 2.79 -10.17
CA ALA A 131 -5.01 2.54 -9.44
C ALA A 131 -5.29 1.04 -9.33
N THR A 132 -5.14 0.30 -10.43
CA THR A 132 -5.35 -1.16 -10.44
C THR A 132 -4.40 -1.87 -9.48
N ILE A 133 -3.11 -1.50 -9.48
CA ILE A 133 -2.12 -2.09 -8.57
C ILE A 133 -2.53 -1.84 -7.11
N LEU A 134 -2.87 -0.61 -6.72
CA LEU A 134 -3.24 -0.31 -5.33
C LEU A 134 -4.56 -0.97 -4.91
N MET A 135 -5.54 -1.04 -5.81
CA MET A 135 -6.81 -1.74 -5.56
C MET A 135 -6.58 -3.23 -5.26
N ILE A 136 -5.69 -3.88 -6.03
CA ILE A 136 -5.50 -5.34 -5.97
C ILE A 136 -4.43 -5.74 -4.96
N MET A 137 -3.29 -5.03 -4.90
CA MET A 137 -2.13 -5.42 -4.11
C MET A 137 -2.11 -4.82 -2.70
N ILE A 138 -2.76 -3.66 -2.51
CA ILE A 138 -2.93 -3.04 -1.19
C ILE A 138 -4.34 -3.33 -0.65
N GLY A 139 -5.37 -2.91 -1.38
CA GLY A 139 -6.75 -2.92 -0.91
C GLY A 139 -7.29 -4.31 -0.57
N LEU A 140 -7.15 -5.27 -1.48
CA LEU A 140 -7.68 -6.64 -1.30
C LEU A 140 -7.00 -7.42 -0.16
N PRO A 141 -5.65 -7.54 -0.09
CA PRO A 141 -4.98 -8.26 0.99
C PRO A 141 -5.32 -7.70 2.37
N ILE A 142 -5.33 -6.37 2.51
CA ILE A 142 -5.66 -5.70 3.78
C ILE A 142 -7.10 -6.01 4.18
N SER A 143 -8.06 -5.90 3.25
CA SER A 143 -9.46 -6.21 3.52
C SER A 143 -9.69 -7.68 3.89
N ILE A 144 -9.07 -8.62 3.17
CA ILE A 144 -9.24 -10.04 3.41
C ILE A 144 -8.66 -10.45 4.77
N VAL A 145 -7.45 -9.97 5.11
CA VAL A 145 -6.81 -10.30 6.39
C VAL A 145 -7.58 -9.67 7.55
N THR A 146 -8.02 -8.43 7.41
CA THR A 146 -8.81 -7.73 8.45
C THR A 146 -10.18 -8.37 8.65
N SER A 147 -10.90 -8.69 7.57
CA SER A 147 -12.21 -9.35 7.65
C SER A 147 -12.13 -10.73 8.30
N LYS A 148 -11.07 -11.52 8.01
CA LYS A 148 -10.83 -12.79 8.68
C LYS A 148 -10.67 -12.63 10.19
N TYR A 149 -9.96 -11.60 10.65
CA TYR A 149 -9.80 -11.31 12.08
C TYR A 149 -11.13 -10.99 12.76
N TYR A 150 -11.92 -10.07 12.18
CA TYR A 150 -13.19 -9.67 12.78
C TYR A 150 -14.26 -10.76 12.71
N ASN A 151 -14.30 -11.56 11.64
CA ASN A 151 -15.21 -12.69 11.52
C ASN A 151 -14.92 -13.78 12.57
N ALA A 152 -13.64 -14.12 12.79
CA ALA A 152 -13.23 -15.07 13.81
C ALA A 152 -13.51 -14.59 15.25
N LYS A 153 -13.67 -13.28 15.45
CA LYS A 153 -14.07 -12.69 16.73
C LYS A 153 -15.59 -12.69 16.95
N SER A 154 -16.38 -12.73 15.87
CA SER A 154 -17.84 -12.73 15.91
C SER A 154 -18.49 -14.12 15.96
N GLU A 155 -17.72 -15.21 15.92
CA GLU A 155 -18.24 -16.55 16.21
C GLU A 155 -18.44 -16.71 17.74
N PRO A 156 -19.69 -16.82 18.23
CA PRO A 156 -19.96 -17.06 19.64
C PRO A 156 -19.76 -18.55 19.92
N GLY A 157 -18.60 -18.97 20.42
CA GLY A 157 -18.42 -20.40 20.73
C GLY A 157 -17.08 -20.92 21.24
N LEU A 158 -16.13 -20.07 21.67
CA LEU A 158 -14.88 -20.56 22.30
C LEU A 158 -14.51 -19.75 23.56
N GLU A 159 -15.52 -19.45 24.38
CA GLU A 159 -15.33 -19.37 25.82
C GLU A 159 -15.68 -20.74 26.40
N SER A 160 -14.68 -21.61 26.55
CA SER A 160 -14.70 -22.79 27.41
C SER A 160 -13.29 -23.11 27.87
#